data_AF-A0A3C2CLZ0-F1
#
_entry.id   AF-A0A3C2CLZ0-F1
#
_cell.length_a   1.000
_cell.length_b   1.000
_cell.length_c   1.000
_cell.angle_alpha   90.00
_cell.angle_beta   90.00
_cell.angle_gamma   90.00
#
_symmetry.space_group_name_H-M   'P 1'
#
loop_
_entity.id
_entity.type
_entity.pdbx_description
1 polymer ?
#
loop_
_entity_poly.entity_id
_entity_poly.type
_entity_poly.pdbx_seq_one_letter_code
_entity_poly.pdbx_strand_id
1 'polypeptide(L)'
;VVPSETVAPATTVALTTTPVPKSDSEIQLNQVESQLEQEQTLDPTSASWFPGVYLPRHCESGTTVNDAGFAIPDQHKIWECSFNTDNELDIDMGFGELVRDSDSSEDLYGVSQYLRVFQMMDVNPTTGQFGLWGQWIGDDRAHPHGPFNSIEGGLFIHEKMGRSKFPKYMASAATGLYSPRSDTGGGWGFHERRIECSLMGRATLSNRMMVPPSLISFDEDQETFDNEGGIHVGTSWAALPIFGGKPRVDEQAWDDSGGKLTWTFIIDAANYSGPLIAYVPEHWSRNIDQFNAMEILDDVYEWDDSPTAKILLDFINGQMSNSELHTAISKESWYQVEPGSDSWEEGSYWVRPEQTLGLSPARPYLPTGNEMPPIPSFTETDSEGRVFAKIFPPLFPKNNNIEPFVSNVQTFDVHLYNHFVDVFNTDNDLRTMNTNFGDFGIPMTIEHNNHLYE
;
A
#
# COMPACT_ATOMS: atom_id res chain seq x y z
N VAL A 1 -51.72 53.39 20.23
CA VAL A 1 -52.56 52.20 20.52
C VAL A 1 -51.74 50.98 20.12
N VAL A 2 -51.33 50.21 21.13
CA VAL A 2 -50.66 48.90 21.06
C VAL A 2 -51.72 47.84 21.36
N PRO A 3 -51.62 46.61 20.82
CA PRO A 3 -51.61 45.42 21.70
C PRO A 3 -50.64 44.33 21.17
N SER A 4 -49.72 43.79 21.96
CA SER A 4 -49.81 42.92 23.15
C SER A 4 -49.96 41.43 22.84
N GLU A 5 -48.94 40.69 23.26
CA GLU A 5 -48.79 39.24 23.26
C GLU A 5 -49.91 38.52 24.03
N THR A 6 -50.18 37.27 23.64
CA THR A 6 -50.86 36.28 24.49
C THR A 6 -50.07 34.99 24.47
N VAL A 7 -49.58 34.60 25.65
CA VAL A 7 -48.93 33.33 25.97
C VAL A 7 -50.01 32.25 26.14
N ALA A 8 -49.77 31.06 25.59
CA ALA A 8 -50.53 29.84 25.85
C ALA A 8 -49.65 28.80 26.61
N PRO A 9 -50.24 27.90 27.41
CA PRO A 9 -49.62 27.32 28.60
C PRO A 9 -48.71 26.12 28.34
N ALA A 10 -47.70 25.97 29.20
CA ALA A 10 -46.83 24.80 29.28
C ALA A 10 -47.60 23.58 29.80
N THR A 11 -47.55 22.48 29.07
CA THR A 11 -47.99 21.16 29.55
C THR A 11 -46.77 20.24 29.63
N THR A 12 -46.44 19.83 30.85
CA THR A 12 -45.38 18.88 31.16
C THR A 12 -45.78 17.48 30.69
N VAL A 13 -45.05 16.90 29.75
CA VAL A 13 -45.20 15.49 29.35
C VAL A 13 -44.03 14.71 29.95
N ALA A 14 -44.34 13.69 30.74
CA ALA A 14 -43.38 12.78 31.33
C ALA A 14 -42.69 11.94 30.24
N LEU A 15 -41.35 11.97 30.20
CA LEU A 15 -40.54 11.07 29.39
C LEU A 15 -40.65 9.65 29.94
N THR A 16 -41.34 8.79 29.21
CA THR A 16 -41.24 7.33 29.36
C THR A 16 -40.20 6.84 28.36
N THR A 17 -39.07 6.36 28.85
CA THR A 17 -38.01 5.74 28.04
C THR A 17 -38.50 4.38 27.54
N THR A 18 -38.96 4.33 26.30
CA THR A 18 -39.11 3.09 25.54
C THR A 18 -37.77 2.76 24.88
N PRO A 19 -37.29 1.50 24.92
CA PRO A 19 -36.10 1.11 24.17
C PRO A 19 -36.37 1.27 22.68
N VAL A 20 -35.46 1.96 21.97
CA VAL A 20 -35.47 2.03 20.51
C VAL A 20 -35.21 0.62 19.98
N PRO A 21 -36.05 0.06 19.08
CA PRO A 21 -35.76 -1.23 18.46
C PRO A 21 -34.48 -1.11 17.62
N LYS A 22 -33.57 -2.08 17.78
CA LYS A 22 -32.33 -2.16 16.99
C LYS A 22 -32.64 -2.09 15.50
N SER A 23 -31.85 -1.32 14.77
CA SER A 23 -32.02 -1.18 13.31
C SER A 23 -31.75 -2.51 12.61
N ASP A 24 -32.39 -2.76 11.46
CA ASP A 24 -32.16 -3.96 10.65
C ASP A 24 -30.67 -4.17 10.29
N SER A 25 -29.90 -3.08 10.21
CA SER A 25 -28.44 -3.07 10.07
C SER A 25 -27.67 -3.64 11.26
N GLU A 26 -28.11 -3.42 12.50
CA GLU A 26 -27.49 -4.05 13.68
C GLU A 26 -27.84 -5.53 13.79
N ILE A 27 -29.03 -5.93 13.32
CA ILE A 27 -29.44 -7.34 13.31
C ILE A 27 -28.61 -8.11 12.27
N GLN A 28 -28.35 -7.53 11.10
CA GLN A 28 -27.46 -8.13 10.10
C GLN A 28 -26.01 -8.23 10.58
N LEU A 29 -25.48 -7.22 11.28
CA LEU A 29 -24.12 -7.26 11.82
C LEU A 29 -23.94 -8.38 12.86
N ASN A 30 -24.89 -8.51 13.80
CA ASN A 30 -24.86 -9.58 14.80
C ASN A 30 -25.07 -10.98 14.18
N GLN A 31 -25.84 -11.09 13.09
CA GLN A 31 -25.98 -12.34 12.36
C GLN A 31 -24.70 -12.74 11.63
N VAL A 32 -24.00 -11.77 11.03
CA VAL A 32 -22.68 -11.99 10.40
C VAL A 32 -21.62 -12.37 11.43
N GLU A 33 -21.57 -11.69 12.59
CA GLU A 33 -20.68 -12.06 13.70
C GLU A 33 -20.96 -13.48 14.22
N SER A 34 -22.24 -13.87 14.35
CA SER A 34 -22.60 -15.23 14.78
C SER A 34 -22.31 -16.31 13.73
N GLN A 35 -22.31 -15.97 12.44
CA GLN A 35 -21.92 -16.87 11.35
C GLN A 35 -20.40 -17.06 11.29
N LEU A 36 -19.63 -15.98 11.53
CA LEU A 36 -18.17 -16.03 11.66
C LEU A 36 -17.72 -16.87 12.88
N GLU A 37 -18.48 -16.84 13.99
CA GLU A 37 -18.23 -17.70 15.15
C GLU A 37 -18.61 -19.17 14.90
N GLN A 38 -19.61 -19.46 14.05
CA GLN A 38 -20.01 -20.84 13.70
C GLN A 38 -19.10 -21.52 12.67
N GLU A 39 -18.42 -20.76 11.79
CA GLU A 39 -17.45 -21.30 10.83
C GLU A 39 -16.17 -21.89 11.49
N GLN A 40 -15.99 -21.75 12.81
CA GLN A 40 -14.88 -22.39 13.54
C GLN A 40 -15.09 -23.88 13.86
N THR A 41 -16.17 -24.51 13.37
CA THR A 41 -16.45 -25.95 13.56
C THR A 41 -16.47 -26.72 12.24
N LEU A 42 -15.41 -26.62 11.44
CA LEU A 42 -15.28 -27.36 10.19
C LEU A 42 -14.56 -28.71 10.38
N ASP A 43 -15.09 -29.73 9.71
CA ASP A 43 -14.56 -31.09 9.60
C ASP A 43 -13.17 -31.06 8.90
N PRO A 44 -12.10 -31.59 9.55
CA PRO A 44 -10.73 -31.53 9.04
C PRO A 44 -10.49 -32.32 7.74
N THR A 45 -11.52 -33.01 7.20
CA THR A 45 -11.44 -33.74 5.93
C THR A 45 -12.05 -33.00 4.73
N SER A 46 -12.74 -31.87 4.96
CA SER A 46 -13.13 -30.95 3.90
C SER A 46 -12.01 -29.93 3.71
N ALA A 47 -11.63 -29.64 2.46
CA ALA A 47 -10.47 -28.81 2.10
C ALA A 47 -10.68 -27.32 2.43
N SER A 48 -10.91 -26.98 3.69
CA SER A 48 -10.87 -25.62 4.24
C SER A 48 -9.52 -25.39 4.91
N TRP A 49 -8.84 -24.34 4.47
CA TRP A 49 -7.56 -23.81 4.93
C TRP A 49 -7.32 -23.93 6.46
N PHE A 50 -6.08 -24.26 6.87
CA PHE A 50 -5.67 -24.43 8.28
C PHE A 50 -4.80 -23.26 8.76
N PRO A 51 -4.97 -22.75 9.98
CA PRO A 51 -4.00 -21.81 10.58
C PRO A 51 -2.64 -22.50 10.83
N GLY A 52 -1.58 -21.70 10.98
CA GLY A 52 -0.25 -22.20 11.34
C GLY A 52 -0.28 -23.09 12.58
N VAL A 53 0.48 -24.19 12.56
CA VAL A 53 0.53 -25.18 13.64
C VAL A 53 1.79 -24.97 14.46
N TYR A 54 1.64 -24.49 15.70
CA TYR A 54 2.74 -24.15 16.61
C TYR A 54 2.91 -25.19 17.72
N LEU A 55 4.15 -25.38 18.22
CA LEU A 55 4.40 -26.17 19.42
C LEU A 55 4.33 -25.28 20.67
N PRO A 56 3.97 -25.81 21.85
CA PRO A 56 3.85 -25.02 23.07
C PRO A 56 5.10 -24.22 23.43
N ARG A 57 6.29 -24.72 23.09
CA ARG A 57 7.58 -24.04 23.33
C ARG A 57 7.82 -22.80 22.45
N HIS A 58 7.11 -22.70 21.33
CA HIS A 58 7.22 -21.56 20.41
C HIS A 58 6.31 -20.40 20.85
N CYS A 59 5.44 -20.63 21.83
CA CYS A 59 4.49 -19.63 22.33
C CYS A 59 4.81 -19.24 23.77
N GLU A 60 4.20 -18.15 24.26
CA GLU A 60 4.29 -17.79 25.67
C GLU A 60 3.76 -18.92 26.58
N SER A 61 4.36 -18.99 27.77
CA SER A 61 3.93 -19.90 28.84
C SER A 61 2.45 -19.67 29.20
N GLY A 62 1.66 -20.73 29.14
CA GLY A 62 0.21 -20.68 29.40
C GLY A 62 -0.66 -20.61 28.15
N THR A 63 -0.06 -20.69 26.95
CA THR A 63 -0.81 -20.91 25.70
C THR A 63 -1.57 -22.24 25.77
N THR A 64 -2.83 -22.23 25.34
CA THR A 64 -3.69 -23.43 25.37
C THR A 64 -3.14 -24.47 24.39
N VAL A 65 -3.21 -25.75 24.73
CA VAL A 65 -2.70 -26.84 23.89
C VAL A 65 -3.84 -27.79 23.57
N ASN A 66 -3.99 -28.16 22.30
CA ASN A 66 -5.01 -29.14 21.88
C ASN A 66 -4.59 -30.58 22.19
N ASP A 67 -5.51 -31.52 21.99
CA ASP A 67 -5.28 -32.95 22.22
C ASP A 67 -4.17 -33.55 21.34
N ALA A 68 -3.83 -32.88 20.23
CA ALA A 68 -2.73 -33.26 19.34
C ALA A 68 -1.37 -32.66 19.76
N GLY A 69 -1.31 -31.92 20.88
CA GLY A 69 -0.08 -31.35 21.42
C GLY A 69 0.35 -30.04 20.79
N PHE A 70 -0.52 -29.39 20.00
CA PHE A 70 -0.24 -28.11 19.35
C PHE A 70 -0.81 -26.94 20.15
N ALA A 71 -0.07 -25.84 20.15
CA ALA A 71 -0.53 -24.59 20.74
C ALA A 71 -1.70 -24.01 19.93
N ILE A 72 -2.72 -23.56 20.65
CA ILE A 72 -3.86 -22.77 20.17
C ILE A 72 -3.70 -21.38 20.79
N PRO A 73 -2.92 -20.48 20.17
CA PRO A 73 -2.86 -19.10 20.62
C PRO A 73 -4.20 -18.40 20.40
N ASP A 74 -4.56 -17.51 21.32
CA ASP A 74 -5.59 -16.53 21.04
C ASP A 74 -5.10 -15.51 19.99
N GLN A 75 -6.02 -14.76 19.40
CA GLN A 75 -5.72 -13.78 18.33
C GLN A 75 -4.71 -12.69 18.74
N HIS A 76 -4.57 -12.40 20.04
CA HIS A 76 -3.63 -11.40 20.55
C HIS A 76 -2.24 -11.99 20.80
N LYS A 77 -2.16 -13.29 21.12
CA LYS A 77 -0.91 -14.01 21.42
C LYS A 77 -0.29 -14.74 20.25
N ILE A 78 -0.98 -14.79 19.11
CA ILE A 78 -0.48 -15.48 17.91
C ILE A 78 0.85 -14.92 17.41
N TRP A 79 1.08 -13.62 17.62
CA TRP A 79 2.33 -12.94 17.32
C TRP A 79 3.50 -13.48 18.16
N GLU A 80 3.28 -13.79 19.45
CA GLU A 80 4.32 -14.34 20.32
C GLU A 80 4.73 -15.75 19.88
N CYS A 81 3.79 -16.54 19.35
CA CYS A 81 4.07 -17.85 18.75
C CYS A 81 4.92 -17.76 17.48
N SER A 82 4.69 -16.71 16.69
CA SER A 82 5.41 -16.43 15.45
C SER A 82 6.88 -16.08 15.69
N PHE A 83 7.20 -15.33 16.74
CA PHE A 83 8.54 -14.79 16.95
C PHE A 83 9.53 -15.79 17.58
N ASN A 84 9.09 -16.89 18.19
CA ASN A 84 9.99 -17.89 18.77
C ASN A 84 10.18 -19.12 17.86
N THR A 85 10.38 -18.91 16.56
CA THR A 85 10.70 -20.01 15.64
C THR A 85 12.14 -20.49 15.84
N ASP A 86 12.38 -21.77 15.61
CA ASP A 86 13.71 -22.35 15.85
C ASP A 86 14.72 -21.90 14.78
N ASN A 87 14.26 -21.71 13.53
CA ASN A 87 15.05 -21.26 12.39
C ASN A 87 14.17 -20.46 11.41
N GLU A 88 14.79 -19.78 10.45
CA GLU A 88 14.12 -19.07 9.35
C GLU A 88 14.65 -19.57 8.00
N LEU A 89 13.74 -19.76 7.04
CA LEU A 89 14.06 -20.12 5.66
C LEU A 89 13.95 -18.87 4.79
N ASP A 90 15.09 -18.31 4.42
CA ASP A 90 15.16 -17.26 3.42
C ASP A 90 14.91 -17.82 2.03
N ILE A 91 14.00 -17.17 1.31
CA ILE A 91 13.82 -17.37 -0.13
C ILE A 91 14.57 -16.25 -0.81
N ASP A 92 15.80 -16.54 -1.18
CA ASP A 92 16.52 -15.70 -2.11
C ASP A 92 16.06 -16.06 -3.53
N MET A 93 15.55 -15.07 -4.27
CA MET A 93 15.26 -15.26 -5.69
C MET A 93 16.53 -15.25 -6.55
N GLY A 94 17.71 -15.12 -5.94
CA GLY A 94 19.02 -15.54 -6.46
C GLY A 94 19.54 -14.80 -7.70
N PHE A 95 18.82 -13.80 -8.20
CA PHE A 95 19.12 -13.18 -9.48
C PHE A 95 18.90 -11.67 -9.46
N GLY A 96 19.51 -11.03 -10.45
CA GLY A 96 19.70 -9.60 -10.59
C GLY A 96 18.48 -8.72 -10.33
N GLU A 97 18.77 -7.45 -10.07
CA GLU A 97 17.74 -6.43 -9.93
C GLU A 97 17.09 -6.16 -11.29
N LEU A 98 15.77 -5.94 -11.31
CA LEU A 98 15.13 -5.36 -12.48
C LEU A 98 15.47 -3.88 -12.53
N VAL A 99 16.27 -3.51 -13.52
CA VAL A 99 16.73 -2.15 -13.73
C VAL A 99 16.11 -1.59 -15.01
N ARG A 100 15.90 -0.27 -14.98
CA ARG A 100 15.48 0.47 -16.17
C ARG A 100 16.65 0.56 -17.15
N ASP A 101 16.31 0.71 -18.42
CA ASP A 101 17.31 1.03 -19.44
C ASP A 101 18.03 2.33 -19.06
N SER A 102 19.37 2.34 -19.15
CA SER A 102 20.19 3.51 -18.82
C SER A 102 19.95 4.69 -19.79
N ASP A 103 19.42 4.40 -20.98
CA ASP A 103 19.05 5.42 -21.96
C ASP A 103 17.59 5.90 -21.77
N SER A 104 16.86 5.35 -20.80
CA SER A 104 15.51 5.84 -20.46
C SER A 104 15.56 7.15 -19.68
N SER A 105 14.51 7.98 -19.83
CA SER A 105 14.37 9.25 -19.11
C SER A 105 14.52 9.10 -17.60
N GLU A 106 15.06 10.11 -16.91
CA GLU A 106 15.09 10.14 -15.44
C GLU A 106 13.68 10.22 -14.83
N ASP A 107 12.72 10.78 -15.57
CA ASP A 107 11.33 10.95 -15.13
C ASP A 107 10.51 9.66 -15.31
N LEU A 108 10.11 9.05 -14.20
CA LEU A 108 9.21 7.89 -14.23
C LEU A 108 7.74 8.34 -14.20
N TYR A 109 6.97 7.93 -15.21
CA TYR A 109 5.52 8.15 -15.29
C TYR A 109 4.71 6.89 -15.02
N GLY A 110 5.34 5.73 -14.85
CA GLY A 110 4.63 4.54 -14.43
C GLY A 110 5.40 3.24 -14.64
N VAL A 111 4.78 2.17 -14.19
CA VAL A 111 5.24 0.79 -14.37
C VAL A 111 4.05 -0.10 -14.71
N SER A 112 4.27 -1.11 -15.53
CA SER A 112 3.35 -2.23 -15.75
C SER A 112 4.07 -3.55 -15.66
N GLN A 113 3.36 -4.59 -15.23
CA GLN A 113 3.87 -5.94 -15.09
C GLN A 113 2.72 -6.96 -15.15
N TYR A 114 3.00 -8.17 -15.61
CA TYR A 114 2.10 -9.31 -15.49
C TYR A 114 2.60 -10.22 -14.39
N LEU A 115 1.77 -10.42 -13.36
CA LEU A 115 2.09 -11.22 -12.19
C LEU A 115 1.31 -12.52 -12.25
N ARG A 116 2.01 -13.64 -12.06
CA ARG A 116 1.37 -14.95 -11.94
C ARG A 116 0.67 -15.05 -10.59
N VAL A 117 -0.61 -15.41 -10.63
CA VAL A 117 -1.42 -15.68 -9.44
C VAL A 117 -1.41 -17.18 -9.18
N PHE A 118 -0.81 -17.60 -8.08
CA PHE A 118 -0.76 -18.99 -7.66
C PHE A 118 -0.85 -19.08 -6.14
N GLN A 119 -1.25 -20.25 -5.64
CA GLN A 119 -1.26 -20.49 -4.21
C GLN A 119 0.18 -20.57 -3.73
N MET A 120 0.60 -19.65 -2.86
CA MET A 120 1.99 -19.55 -2.45
C MET A 120 2.40 -20.62 -1.43
N MET A 121 1.51 -20.97 -0.50
CA MET A 121 1.74 -22.03 0.49
C MET A 121 0.46 -22.84 0.67
N ASP A 122 0.60 -24.12 0.98
CA ASP A 122 -0.54 -24.97 1.39
C ASP A 122 -1.19 -24.44 2.67
N VAL A 123 -0.35 -23.94 3.58
CA VAL A 123 -0.71 -23.36 4.86
C VAL A 123 0.11 -22.08 5.03
N ASN A 124 -0.57 -20.93 5.01
CA ASN A 124 0.10 -19.65 5.30
C ASN A 124 0.36 -19.58 6.82
N PRO A 125 1.61 -19.39 7.24
CA PRO A 125 1.92 -19.26 8.65
C PRO A 125 1.36 -17.94 9.19
N THR A 126 0.90 -17.92 10.43
CA THR A 126 0.36 -16.71 11.07
C THR A 126 1.47 -15.83 11.62
N THR A 127 2.42 -15.47 10.76
CA THR A 127 3.66 -14.79 11.15
C THR A 127 3.79 -13.37 10.61
N GLY A 128 2.72 -12.85 10.00
CA GLY A 128 2.61 -11.44 9.64
C GLY A 128 2.40 -11.18 8.16
N GLN A 129 2.93 -10.04 7.72
CA GLN A 129 2.88 -9.54 6.35
C GLN A 129 3.83 -10.33 5.46
N PHE A 130 3.32 -10.95 4.39
CA PHE A 130 4.12 -11.61 3.36
C PHE A 130 3.91 -10.91 2.02
N GLY A 131 4.80 -9.98 1.67
CA GLY A 131 4.89 -9.51 0.28
C GLY A 131 5.46 -10.63 -0.58
N LEU A 132 4.88 -10.88 -1.75
CA LEU A 132 5.43 -11.87 -2.69
C LEU A 132 6.26 -11.17 -3.75
N TRP A 133 5.68 -10.15 -4.37
CA TRP A 133 6.32 -9.30 -5.34
C TRP A 133 5.77 -7.89 -5.19
N GLY A 134 6.64 -6.93 -4.99
CA GLY A 134 6.30 -5.53 -4.80
C GLY A 134 6.86 -4.63 -5.89
N GLN A 135 6.24 -3.46 -6.02
CA GLN A 135 6.84 -2.29 -6.63
C GLN A 135 6.66 -1.08 -5.73
N TRP A 136 7.62 -0.18 -5.79
CA TRP A 136 7.65 1.01 -4.95
C TRP A 136 8.03 2.24 -5.80
N ILE A 137 7.07 3.15 -6.04
CA ILE A 137 7.27 4.39 -6.79
C ILE A 137 7.36 5.53 -5.78
N GLY A 138 8.40 6.35 -5.84
CA GLY A 138 8.55 7.53 -4.98
C GLY A 138 8.66 8.81 -5.76
N ASP A 139 8.31 9.93 -5.14
CA ASP A 139 8.68 11.24 -5.70
C ASP A 139 10.19 11.33 -5.96
N ASP A 140 10.52 12.12 -6.96
CA ASP A 140 11.89 12.44 -7.28
C ASP A 140 12.42 13.52 -6.34
N ARG A 141 13.40 13.15 -5.51
CA ARG A 141 14.26 14.08 -4.78
C ARG A 141 13.50 15.11 -3.93
N ALA A 142 12.25 14.85 -3.51
CA ALA A 142 11.54 15.80 -2.66
C ALA A 142 12.18 15.90 -1.27
N HIS A 143 12.84 14.83 -0.82
CA HIS A 143 13.54 14.77 0.46
C HIS A 143 14.93 14.08 0.31
N PRO A 144 15.99 14.56 1.01
CA PRO A 144 17.37 14.13 0.75
C PRO A 144 17.68 12.70 1.21
N HIS A 145 16.97 12.20 2.24
CA HIS A 145 17.17 10.84 2.77
C HIS A 145 16.25 9.80 2.13
N GLY A 146 15.50 10.21 1.12
CA GLY A 146 14.55 9.35 0.46
C GLY A 146 13.28 10.10 0.06
N PRO A 147 12.35 9.38 -0.54
CA PRO A 147 11.11 9.94 -1.06
C PRO A 147 10.14 10.29 0.06
N PHE A 148 9.41 11.38 -0.11
CA PHE A 148 8.44 11.89 0.87
C PHE A 148 7.06 11.21 0.74
N ASN A 149 6.69 10.89 -0.49
CA ASN A 149 5.49 10.22 -0.92
C ASN A 149 5.83 8.93 -1.64
N SER A 150 4.90 7.97 -1.58
CA SER A 150 5.07 6.72 -2.31
C SER A 150 3.77 6.15 -2.84
N ILE A 151 3.90 5.36 -3.89
CA ILE A 151 2.88 4.44 -4.38
C ILE A 151 3.44 3.05 -4.23
N GLU A 152 2.64 2.18 -3.64
CA GLU A 152 2.97 0.79 -3.46
C GLU A 152 1.99 -0.08 -4.21
N GLY A 153 2.49 -1.23 -4.63
CA GLY A 153 1.61 -2.32 -4.91
C GLY A 153 2.36 -3.61 -5.06
N GLY A 154 1.60 -4.68 -5.28
CA GLY A 154 2.18 -6.00 -5.33
C GLY A 154 1.23 -7.08 -4.85
N LEU A 155 1.67 -8.32 -5.05
CA LEU A 155 0.99 -9.48 -4.50
C LEU A 155 1.38 -9.65 -3.04
N PHE A 156 0.36 -9.84 -2.20
CA PHE A 156 0.44 -9.70 -0.77
C PHE A 156 -0.41 -10.76 -0.07
N ILE A 157 0.15 -11.41 0.94
CA ILE A 157 -0.55 -12.33 1.83
C ILE A 157 -0.50 -11.76 3.23
N HIS A 158 -1.67 -11.52 3.81
CA HIS A 158 -1.76 -11.16 5.21
C HIS A 158 -3.14 -11.51 5.76
N GLU A 159 -3.18 -12.18 6.91
CA GLU A 159 -4.45 -12.54 7.58
C GLU A 159 -5.38 -11.34 7.86
N LYS A 160 -4.82 -10.15 8.12
CA LYS A 160 -5.55 -8.91 8.39
C LYS A 160 -6.37 -8.43 7.19
N MET A 161 -5.90 -8.71 5.98
CA MET A 161 -6.60 -8.36 4.74
C MET A 161 -7.64 -9.41 4.36
N GLY A 162 -7.96 -10.34 5.26
CA GLY A 162 -8.82 -11.48 5.01
C GLY A 162 -8.04 -12.64 4.38
N ARG A 163 -8.28 -13.85 4.87
CA ARG A 163 -7.63 -15.07 4.39
C ARG A 163 -8.06 -15.36 2.96
N SER A 164 -7.10 -15.74 2.13
CA SER A 164 -7.37 -16.21 0.77
C SER A 164 -6.35 -17.26 0.33
N LYS A 165 -6.78 -18.17 -0.54
CA LYS A 165 -5.94 -19.18 -1.21
C LYS A 165 -4.85 -18.52 -2.05
N PHE A 166 -5.25 -17.50 -2.82
CA PHE A 166 -4.33 -16.72 -3.65
C PHE A 166 -3.87 -15.44 -2.93
N PRO A 167 -2.64 -14.96 -3.17
CA PRO A 167 -2.22 -13.63 -2.75
C PRO A 167 -3.19 -12.57 -3.29
N LYS A 168 -3.41 -11.52 -2.50
CA LYS A 168 -4.23 -10.37 -2.92
C LYS A 168 -3.34 -9.30 -3.50
N TYR A 169 -3.85 -8.51 -4.43
CA TYR A 169 -3.10 -7.38 -4.96
C TYR A 169 -3.37 -6.10 -4.17
N MET A 170 -2.32 -5.51 -3.61
CA MET A 170 -2.35 -4.21 -2.96
C MET A 170 -2.15 -3.09 -3.99
N ALA A 171 -3.03 -2.09 -3.97
CA ALA A 171 -2.86 -0.86 -4.73
C ALA A 171 -3.07 0.31 -3.76
N SER A 172 -1.97 0.91 -3.32
CA SER A 172 -1.93 1.86 -2.19
C SER A 172 -1.02 3.05 -2.46
N ALA A 173 -1.19 4.09 -1.66
CA ALA A 173 -0.30 5.24 -1.64
C ALA A 173 -0.09 5.80 -0.23
N ALA A 174 1.04 6.45 -0.04
CA ALA A 174 1.39 7.17 1.16
C ALA A 174 1.70 8.64 0.85
N THR A 175 1.06 9.54 1.59
CA THR A 175 1.31 10.99 1.54
C THR A 175 2.49 11.44 2.43
N GLY A 176 3.11 10.50 3.15
CA GLY A 176 4.16 10.74 4.14
C GLY A 176 4.67 9.41 4.68
N LEU A 177 5.41 8.68 3.84
CA LEU A 177 6.00 7.34 4.12
C LEU A 177 5.06 6.34 4.83
N TYR A 178 5.62 5.36 5.53
CA TYR A 178 4.89 4.35 6.30
C TYR A 178 4.32 4.96 7.60
N SER A 179 3.07 5.42 7.55
CA SER A 179 2.41 5.99 8.73
C SER A 179 0.99 5.42 8.95
N PRO A 180 0.44 5.54 10.17
CA PRO A 180 -0.98 5.24 10.42
C PRO A 180 -1.96 6.08 9.58
N ARG A 181 -1.46 7.14 8.93
CA ARG A 181 -2.21 8.11 8.13
C ARG A 181 -2.11 7.84 6.62
N SER A 182 -1.25 6.93 6.19
CA SER A 182 -1.08 6.54 4.79
C SER A 182 -2.26 5.70 4.31
N ASP A 183 -2.63 5.80 3.03
CA ASP A 183 -3.79 5.08 2.48
C ASP A 183 -3.37 3.72 1.89
N THR A 184 -3.26 2.72 2.76
CA THR A 184 -2.83 1.36 2.37
C THR A 184 -3.97 0.42 2.01
N GLY A 185 -5.17 0.72 2.52
CA GLY A 185 -6.37 -0.09 2.35
C GLY A 185 -7.56 0.70 1.82
N GLY A 186 -7.37 1.84 1.16
CA GLY A 186 -8.48 2.58 0.59
C GLY A 186 -9.42 3.26 1.60
N GLY A 187 -8.83 3.89 2.60
CA GLY A 187 -9.50 4.47 3.78
C GLY A 187 -8.93 3.95 5.11
N TRP A 188 -7.93 3.07 5.07
CA TRP A 188 -7.27 2.46 6.23
C TRP A 188 -5.75 2.55 6.04
N GLY A 189 -5.02 2.83 7.11
CA GLY A 189 -3.56 2.84 7.11
C GLY A 189 -2.91 1.58 7.68
N PHE A 190 -1.58 1.57 7.78
CA PHE A 190 -0.76 0.40 8.16
C PHE A 190 -1.13 -0.28 9.49
N HIS A 191 -1.83 0.41 10.40
CA HIS A 191 -2.29 -0.14 11.69
C HIS A 191 -3.78 -0.44 11.74
N GLU A 192 -4.41 -0.67 10.58
CA GLU A 192 -5.85 -0.96 10.47
C GLU A 192 -6.73 0.15 11.05
N ARG A 193 -6.14 1.33 11.22
CA ARG A 193 -6.84 2.52 11.65
C ARG A 193 -7.40 3.17 10.41
N ARG A 194 -8.71 3.45 10.48
CA ARG A 194 -9.35 4.31 9.50
C ARG A 194 -8.59 5.64 9.45
N ILE A 195 -8.23 6.08 8.25
CA ILE A 195 -7.62 7.39 8.04
C ILE A 195 -8.68 8.49 8.16
N GLU A 196 -8.27 9.68 8.58
CA GLU A 196 -9.18 10.83 8.61
C GLU A 196 -9.65 11.20 7.20
N CYS A 197 -10.87 11.72 7.07
CA CYS A 197 -11.40 12.14 5.77
C CYS A 197 -10.53 13.21 5.10
N SER A 198 -9.79 14.00 5.87
CA SER A 198 -8.83 15.02 5.38
C SER A 198 -7.69 14.43 4.54
N LEU A 199 -7.34 13.16 4.79
CA LEU A 199 -6.24 12.42 4.16
C LEU A 199 -6.70 11.55 2.99
N MET A 200 -8.00 11.33 2.83
CA MET A 200 -8.53 10.53 1.72
C MET A 200 -8.36 11.26 0.39
N GLY A 201 -7.56 10.69 -0.51
CA GLY A 201 -7.31 11.22 -1.86
C GLY A 201 -7.65 10.27 -3.01
N ARG A 202 -8.19 9.09 -2.70
CA ARG A 202 -8.50 8.05 -3.68
C ARG A 202 -9.84 8.30 -4.37
N ALA A 203 -9.83 8.34 -5.70
CA ALA A 203 -11.00 8.33 -6.57
C ALA A 203 -11.20 6.93 -7.16
N THR A 204 -12.43 6.43 -7.17
CA THR A 204 -12.80 5.21 -7.90
C THR A 204 -13.18 5.58 -9.33
N LEU A 205 -12.49 5.00 -10.30
CA LEU A 205 -12.70 5.26 -11.73
C LEU A 205 -13.53 4.16 -12.42
N SER A 206 -13.47 2.93 -11.90
CA SER A 206 -14.22 1.82 -12.47
C SER A 206 -15.72 1.93 -12.17
N ASN A 207 -16.53 1.60 -13.19
CA ASN A 207 -17.97 1.43 -13.07
C ASN A 207 -18.40 -0.02 -12.84
N ARG A 208 -17.44 -0.96 -12.71
CA ARG A 208 -17.69 -2.41 -12.58
C ARG A 208 -17.15 -3.00 -11.29
N MET A 209 -16.11 -2.41 -10.72
CA MET A 209 -15.42 -2.93 -9.54
C MET A 209 -15.11 -1.80 -8.58
N MET A 210 -15.31 -2.07 -7.29
CA MET A 210 -14.75 -1.25 -6.21
C MET A 210 -13.59 -2.01 -5.57
N VAL A 211 -12.46 -1.33 -5.35
CA VAL A 211 -11.32 -1.92 -4.62
C VAL A 211 -11.65 -1.90 -3.13
N PRO A 212 -11.83 -3.08 -2.50
CA PRO A 212 -12.21 -3.14 -1.10
C PRO A 212 -10.99 -2.86 -0.21
N PRO A 213 -11.21 -2.59 1.09
CA PRO A 213 -10.10 -2.40 2.02
C PRO A 213 -9.27 -3.64 2.28
N SER A 214 -9.86 -4.81 2.08
CA SER A 214 -9.24 -6.12 2.12
C SER A 214 -8.45 -6.46 0.84
N LEU A 215 -8.10 -5.47 0.03
CA LEU A 215 -7.34 -5.59 -1.21
C LEU A 215 -8.05 -6.39 -2.33
N ILE A 216 -7.43 -6.44 -3.51
CA ILE A 216 -8.02 -7.13 -4.67
C ILE A 216 -7.79 -8.64 -4.54
N SER A 217 -8.88 -9.40 -4.46
CA SER A 217 -8.84 -10.87 -4.33
C SER A 217 -9.10 -11.56 -5.67
N PHE A 218 -8.63 -12.79 -5.82
CA PHE A 218 -8.87 -13.65 -6.98
C PHE A 218 -9.76 -14.83 -6.61
N ASP A 219 -10.63 -15.25 -7.52
CA ASP A 219 -11.59 -16.34 -7.28
C ASP A 219 -10.85 -17.65 -6.94
N GLU A 220 -11.09 -18.23 -5.77
CA GLU A 220 -10.31 -19.38 -5.28
C GLU A 220 -10.65 -20.70 -6.00
N ASP A 221 -11.88 -20.77 -6.50
CA ASP A 221 -12.47 -21.91 -7.20
C ASP A 221 -12.25 -21.86 -8.72
N GLN A 222 -11.52 -20.86 -9.22
CA GLN A 222 -11.22 -20.75 -10.65
C GLN A 222 -10.25 -21.85 -11.11
N GLU A 223 -10.32 -22.22 -12.39
CA GLU A 223 -9.36 -23.13 -13.00
C GLU A 223 -7.96 -22.49 -12.96
N THR A 224 -6.96 -23.23 -12.45
CA THR A 224 -5.60 -22.71 -12.25
C THR A 224 -4.75 -22.73 -13.50
N PHE A 225 -5.17 -23.46 -14.55
CA PHE A 225 -4.44 -23.60 -15.80
C PHE A 225 -2.97 -23.99 -15.61
N ASP A 226 -2.66 -24.80 -14.59
CA ASP A 226 -1.26 -25.10 -14.21
C ASP A 226 -0.45 -25.76 -15.33
N ASN A 227 -1.12 -26.53 -16.21
CA ASN A 227 -0.51 -27.16 -17.39
C ASN A 227 -0.41 -26.24 -18.62
N GLU A 228 -0.97 -25.03 -18.55
CA GLU A 228 -1.05 -24.05 -19.64
C GLU A 228 -0.40 -22.71 -19.28
N GLY A 229 0.49 -22.70 -18.27
CA GLY A 229 1.24 -21.51 -17.86
C GLY A 229 0.69 -20.79 -16.62
N GLY A 230 -0.51 -21.15 -16.16
CA GLY A 230 -1.12 -20.58 -14.95
C GLY A 230 -1.93 -19.30 -15.17
N ILE A 231 -2.52 -18.78 -14.09
CA ILE A 231 -3.30 -17.54 -14.11
C ILE A 231 -2.36 -16.34 -13.99
N HIS A 232 -2.61 -15.29 -14.77
CA HIS A 232 -1.89 -14.03 -14.69
C HIS A 232 -2.85 -12.86 -14.52
N VAL A 233 -2.35 -11.81 -13.86
CA VAL A 233 -3.00 -10.51 -13.78
C VAL A 233 -2.01 -9.45 -14.25
N GLY A 234 -2.43 -8.63 -15.21
CA GLY A 234 -1.69 -7.43 -15.59
C GLY A 234 -2.01 -6.32 -14.60
N THR A 235 -0.97 -5.63 -14.13
CA THR A 235 -1.11 -4.51 -13.21
C THR A 235 -0.27 -3.34 -13.69
N SER A 236 -0.76 -2.13 -13.48
CA SER A 236 0.00 -0.92 -13.80
C SER A 236 -0.37 0.22 -12.87
N TRP A 237 0.64 0.98 -12.48
CA TRP A 237 0.49 2.33 -11.99
C TRP A 237 1.03 3.29 -13.04
N ALA A 238 0.21 4.25 -13.46
CA ALA A 238 0.62 5.27 -14.42
C ALA A 238 0.09 6.64 -14.03
N ALA A 239 0.92 7.67 -14.16
CA ALA A 239 0.52 9.06 -14.06
C ALA A 239 -0.23 9.46 -15.35
N LEU A 240 -1.48 9.90 -15.18
CA LEU A 240 -2.35 10.31 -16.29
C LEU A 240 -2.85 11.75 -16.07
N PRO A 241 -3.17 12.51 -17.15
CA PRO A 241 -3.62 13.90 -17.07
C PRO A 241 -5.13 14.03 -16.78
N ILE A 242 -5.69 13.20 -15.89
CA ILE A 242 -7.14 13.14 -15.64
C ILE A 242 -7.66 14.43 -14.99
N PHE A 243 -6.97 14.93 -13.95
CA PHE A 243 -7.40 16.10 -13.20
C PHE A 243 -6.41 17.26 -13.33
N GLY A 244 -6.65 18.16 -14.29
CA GLY A 244 -5.84 19.38 -14.45
C GLY A 244 -4.45 19.13 -15.05
N GLY A 245 -4.29 18.09 -15.87
CA GLY A 245 -3.07 17.83 -16.62
C GLY A 245 -2.84 18.86 -17.73
N LYS A 246 -1.58 19.02 -18.14
CA LYS A 246 -1.13 19.86 -19.26
C LYS A 246 0.01 19.14 -19.96
N PRO A 247 0.32 19.44 -21.23
CA PRO A 247 1.51 18.88 -21.88
C PRO A 247 2.77 19.13 -21.05
N ARG A 248 3.63 18.12 -21.00
CA ARG A 248 4.90 18.13 -20.25
C ARG A 248 6.09 17.93 -21.17
N VAL A 249 7.25 18.34 -20.69
CA VAL A 249 8.54 18.00 -21.27
C VAL A 249 9.28 17.08 -20.33
N ASP A 250 10.23 16.33 -20.86
CA ASP A 250 11.12 15.48 -20.08
C ASP A 250 12.02 16.33 -19.17
N GLU A 251 12.32 15.82 -17.97
CA GLU A 251 13.12 16.49 -16.93
C GLU A 251 12.62 17.90 -16.60
N GLN A 252 11.30 18.05 -16.49
CA GLN A 252 10.70 19.33 -16.22
C GLN A 252 11.04 19.83 -14.80
N ALA A 253 11.36 21.14 -14.68
CA ALA A 253 11.60 21.77 -13.39
C ALA A 253 10.38 21.68 -12.45
N TRP A 254 10.63 21.67 -11.14
CA TRP A 254 9.59 21.66 -10.11
C TRP A 254 8.81 22.97 -10.07
N ASP A 255 7.75 23.02 -10.87
CA ASP A 255 6.78 24.10 -10.94
C ASP A 255 5.38 23.59 -11.32
N ASP A 256 4.41 24.50 -11.44
CA ASP A 256 3.03 24.18 -11.80
C ASP A 256 2.75 24.25 -13.31
N SER A 257 3.77 24.49 -14.13
CA SER A 257 3.60 24.76 -15.56
C SER A 257 3.22 23.50 -16.34
N GLY A 258 3.68 22.33 -15.88
CA GLY A 258 3.42 21.00 -16.46
C GLY A 258 2.06 20.43 -16.09
N GLY A 259 1.25 21.19 -15.35
CA GLY A 259 -0.03 20.72 -14.84
C GLY A 259 0.13 19.57 -13.86
N LYS A 260 -0.99 18.93 -13.53
CA LYS A 260 -1.07 17.95 -12.46
C LYS A 260 -0.93 16.51 -12.95
N LEU A 261 -0.49 15.63 -12.05
CA LEU A 261 -0.32 14.20 -12.26
C LEU A 261 -1.37 13.43 -11.45
N THR A 262 -2.17 12.61 -12.13
CA THR A 262 -3.14 11.72 -11.49
C THR A 262 -2.63 10.27 -11.59
N TRP A 263 -2.06 9.77 -10.50
CA TRP A 263 -1.55 8.41 -10.44
C TRP A 263 -2.70 7.42 -10.40
N THR A 264 -2.76 6.56 -11.42
CA THR A 264 -3.90 5.72 -11.72
C THR A 264 -3.48 4.25 -11.72
N PHE A 265 -4.22 3.45 -10.96
CA PHE A 265 -4.07 2.00 -10.95
C PHE A 265 -4.95 1.38 -12.03
N ILE A 266 -4.33 0.58 -12.90
CA ILE A 266 -4.95 -0.13 -14.01
C ILE A 266 -4.73 -1.62 -13.77
N ILE A 267 -5.77 -2.41 -14.02
CA ILE A 267 -5.70 -3.88 -13.96
C ILE A 267 -6.11 -4.45 -15.30
N ASP A 268 -5.51 -5.57 -15.68
CA ASP A 268 -5.84 -6.36 -16.86
C ASP A 268 -6.05 -7.81 -16.44
N ALA A 269 -7.30 -8.26 -16.51
CA ALA A 269 -7.74 -9.60 -16.18
C ALA A 269 -8.82 -10.05 -17.16
N ALA A 270 -9.07 -11.36 -17.25
CA ALA A 270 -10.01 -11.94 -18.20
C ALA A 270 -11.44 -11.35 -18.13
N ASN A 271 -11.86 -10.89 -16.94
CA ASN A 271 -13.19 -10.35 -16.68
C ASN A 271 -13.25 -8.80 -16.64
N TYR A 272 -12.10 -8.12 -16.61
CA TYR A 272 -12.01 -6.66 -16.54
C TYR A 272 -10.62 -6.17 -16.96
N SER A 273 -10.59 -5.18 -17.85
CA SER A 273 -9.36 -4.49 -18.26
C SER A 273 -9.62 -2.98 -18.25
N GLY A 274 -8.84 -2.23 -17.47
CA GLY A 274 -8.99 -0.77 -17.37
C GLY A 274 -8.64 -0.17 -15.99
N PRO A 275 -8.86 1.14 -15.83
CA PRO A 275 -8.53 1.88 -14.61
C PRO A 275 -9.53 1.58 -13.47
N LEU A 276 -8.99 1.23 -12.30
CA LEU A 276 -9.79 0.96 -11.11
C LEU A 276 -9.91 2.16 -10.19
N ILE A 277 -8.76 2.66 -9.74
CA ILE A 277 -8.64 3.77 -8.78
C ILE A 277 -7.58 4.75 -9.25
N ALA A 278 -7.64 5.96 -8.74
CA ALA A 278 -6.57 6.94 -8.87
C ALA A 278 -6.39 7.73 -7.58
N TYR A 279 -5.18 8.19 -7.34
CA TYR A 279 -4.92 9.23 -6.35
C TYR A 279 -4.92 10.58 -7.05
N VAL A 280 -5.83 11.46 -6.60
CA VAL A 280 -5.93 12.83 -7.14
C VAL A 280 -4.66 13.61 -6.82
N PRO A 281 -4.28 14.61 -7.62
CA PRO A 281 -3.05 15.37 -7.43
C PRO A 281 -2.90 15.97 -6.02
N GLU A 282 -4.01 16.47 -5.46
CA GLU A 282 -4.03 17.04 -4.12
C GLU A 282 -3.81 16.00 -3.01
N HIS A 283 -3.86 14.70 -3.29
CA HIS A 283 -3.52 13.66 -2.31
C HIS A 283 -2.10 13.88 -1.79
N TRP A 284 -1.16 14.15 -2.68
CA TRP A 284 0.27 14.12 -2.44
C TRP A 284 0.78 15.29 -1.57
N SER A 285 0.12 16.45 -1.67
CA SER A 285 0.47 17.62 -0.86
C SER A 285 -0.44 17.82 0.37
N ARG A 286 -1.35 16.88 0.67
CA ARG A 286 -2.22 16.99 1.85
C ARG A 286 -1.39 16.88 3.11
N ASN A 287 -1.59 17.81 4.02
CA ASN A 287 -0.89 17.88 5.30
C ASN A 287 0.65 17.90 5.17
N ILE A 288 1.18 18.30 4.00
CA ILE A 288 2.62 18.37 3.74
C ILE A 288 3.36 19.15 4.83
N ASP A 289 2.82 20.28 5.28
CA ASP A 289 3.43 21.08 6.34
C ASP A 289 3.43 20.36 7.69
N GLN A 290 2.44 19.51 7.98
CA GLN A 290 2.44 18.71 9.22
C GLN A 290 3.49 17.61 9.17
N PHE A 291 3.63 16.94 8.03
CA PHE A 291 4.65 15.92 7.84
C PHE A 291 6.05 16.53 7.92
N ASN A 292 6.30 17.62 7.19
CA ASN A 292 7.54 18.39 7.32
C ASN A 292 7.82 18.83 8.76
N ALA A 293 6.83 19.36 9.48
CA ALA A 293 7.02 19.76 10.86
C ALA A 293 7.42 18.59 11.78
N MET A 294 6.83 17.41 11.57
CA MET A 294 7.18 16.20 12.33
C MET A 294 8.59 15.70 11.98
N GLU A 295 8.96 15.67 10.71
CA GLU A 295 10.29 15.25 10.27
C GLU A 295 11.37 16.20 10.77
N ILE A 296 11.17 17.52 10.65
CA ILE A 296 12.13 18.51 11.19
C ILE A 296 12.24 18.41 12.72
N LEU A 297 11.14 18.15 13.43
CA LEU A 297 11.20 17.93 14.88
C LEU A 297 12.02 16.70 15.25
N ASP A 298 11.91 15.63 14.47
CA ASP A 298 12.65 14.39 14.70
C ASP A 298 14.13 14.56 14.35
N ASP A 299 14.42 15.05 13.14
CA ASP A 299 15.76 15.10 12.57
C ASP A 299 16.64 16.23 13.12
N VAL A 300 16.05 17.40 13.39
CA VAL A 300 16.82 18.61 13.76
C VAL A 300 16.77 18.88 15.25
N TYR A 301 15.62 18.67 15.87
CA TYR A 301 15.38 19.11 17.25
C TYR A 301 15.26 17.96 18.24
N GLU A 302 15.18 16.70 17.79
CA GLU A 302 14.94 15.52 18.64
C GLU A 302 13.77 15.75 19.63
N TRP A 303 12.72 16.45 19.17
CA TRP A 303 11.55 16.83 19.99
C TRP A 303 11.89 17.67 21.25
N ASP A 304 12.91 18.53 21.18
CA ASP A 304 13.31 19.40 22.30
C ASP A 304 12.37 20.59 22.58
N ASP A 305 12.73 21.40 23.59
CA ASP A 305 11.97 22.58 24.03
C ASP A 305 12.51 23.91 23.42
N SER A 306 13.29 23.85 22.34
CA SER A 306 13.82 25.05 21.69
C SER A 306 12.71 25.96 21.14
N PRO A 307 12.96 27.27 20.96
CA PRO A 307 11.92 28.18 20.46
C PRO A 307 11.31 27.74 19.12
N THR A 308 12.12 27.22 18.19
CA THR A 308 11.64 26.75 16.89
C THR A 308 10.92 25.40 17.01
N ALA A 309 11.41 24.46 17.82
CA ALA A 309 10.69 23.20 18.08
C ALA A 309 9.30 23.46 18.67
N LYS A 310 9.18 24.42 19.59
CA LYS A 310 7.88 24.83 20.14
C LYS A 310 6.94 25.40 19.08
N ILE A 311 7.44 26.17 18.13
CA ILE A 311 6.65 26.70 17.00
C ILE A 311 6.09 25.54 16.15
N LEU A 312 6.91 24.54 15.85
CA LEU A 312 6.49 23.35 15.09
C LEU A 312 5.46 22.52 15.87
N LEU A 313 5.66 22.34 17.18
CA LEU A 313 4.71 21.66 18.07
C LEU A 313 3.38 22.40 18.18
N ASP A 314 3.40 23.72 18.34
CA ASP A 314 2.19 24.56 18.39
C ASP A 314 1.41 24.43 17.05
N PHE A 315 2.11 24.35 15.92
CA PHE A 315 1.52 24.09 14.62
C PHE A 315 0.88 22.69 14.52
N ILE A 316 1.61 21.63 14.89
CA ILE A 316 1.08 20.24 14.87
C ILE A 316 -0.16 20.11 15.77
N ASN A 317 -0.18 20.82 16.90
CA ASN A 317 -1.30 20.84 17.83
C ASN A 317 -2.47 21.75 17.38
N GLY A 318 -2.40 22.34 16.19
CA GLY A 318 -3.45 23.19 15.63
C GLY A 318 -3.59 24.55 16.32
N GLN A 319 -2.56 24.99 17.05
CA GLN A 319 -2.53 26.28 17.76
C GLN A 319 -1.95 27.41 16.90
N MET A 320 -1.45 27.07 15.70
CA MET A 320 -0.85 27.99 14.74
C MET A 320 -1.35 27.67 13.33
N SER A 321 -1.58 28.70 12.50
CA SER A 321 -1.93 28.53 11.08
C SER A 321 -0.70 28.32 10.20
N ASN A 322 -0.87 27.75 8.99
CA ASN A 322 0.25 27.59 8.04
C ASN A 322 0.94 28.92 7.72
N SER A 323 0.18 30.03 7.58
CA SER A 323 0.78 31.33 7.29
C SER A 323 1.68 31.84 8.42
N GLU A 324 1.28 31.61 9.68
CA GLU A 324 2.07 31.98 10.85
C GLU A 324 3.32 31.10 10.93
N LEU A 325 3.17 29.79 10.71
CA LEU A 325 4.27 28.82 10.64
C LEU A 325 5.32 29.25 9.61
N HIS A 326 4.94 29.42 8.34
CA HIS A 326 5.87 29.78 7.27
C HIS A 326 6.57 31.12 7.52
N THR A 327 5.89 32.07 8.16
CA THR A 327 6.51 33.34 8.57
C THR A 327 7.58 33.10 9.63
N ALA A 328 7.27 32.27 10.64
CA ALA A 328 8.15 31.98 11.75
C ALA A 328 9.41 31.22 11.33
N ILE A 329 9.28 30.22 10.46
CA ILE A 329 10.39 29.37 10.01
C ILE A 329 11.13 29.92 8.77
N SER A 330 10.70 31.06 8.23
CA SER A 330 11.23 31.63 6.97
C SER A 330 12.75 31.87 6.93
N LYS A 331 13.41 31.89 8.09
CA LYS A 331 14.85 32.12 8.25
C LYS A 331 15.62 30.88 8.69
N GLU A 332 14.95 29.76 8.91
CA GLU A 332 15.59 28.51 9.26
C GLU A 332 16.35 27.97 8.06
N SER A 333 17.54 27.41 8.29
CA SER A 333 18.41 26.96 7.20
C SER A 333 17.75 25.88 6.36
N TRP A 334 17.18 24.86 7.00
CA TRP A 334 16.45 23.75 6.35
C TRP A 334 15.21 24.19 5.56
N TYR A 335 14.69 25.40 5.82
CA TYR A 335 13.57 25.97 5.06
C TYR A 335 14.02 26.75 3.82
N GLN A 336 15.23 27.34 3.86
CA GLN A 336 15.79 28.17 2.79
C GLN A 336 16.66 27.39 1.80
N VAL A 337 16.98 26.13 2.12
CA VAL A 337 17.72 25.24 1.23
C VAL A 337 16.99 25.13 -0.11
N GLU A 338 17.77 25.08 -1.19
CA GLU A 338 17.27 24.82 -2.54
C GLU A 338 17.68 23.42 -2.97
N PRO A 339 16.79 22.63 -3.59
CA PRO A 339 17.12 21.30 -4.08
C PRO A 339 18.28 21.27 -5.08
N GLY A 340 19.08 20.20 -5.01
CA GLY A 340 20.26 20.05 -5.85
C GLY A 340 21.44 20.96 -5.48
N SER A 341 21.37 21.69 -4.37
CA SER A 341 22.53 22.40 -3.80
C SER A 341 23.35 21.50 -2.87
N ASP A 342 24.65 21.76 -2.70
CA ASP A 342 25.51 21.02 -1.76
C ASP A 342 24.91 20.98 -0.33
N SER A 343 24.24 22.06 0.08
CA SER A 343 23.58 22.15 1.40
C SER A 343 22.32 21.31 1.53
N TRP A 344 21.72 20.88 0.42
CA TRP A 344 20.54 20.03 0.40
C TRP A 344 20.90 18.56 0.62
N GLU A 345 22.02 18.09 0.05
CA GLU A 345 22.46 16.70 0.18
C GLU A 345 22.91 16.32 1.61
N GLU A 346 23.27 17.31 2.43
CA GLU A 346 23.85 17.10 3.76
C GLU A 346 22.89 17.34 4.95
N GLY A 347 21.62 17.73 4.73
CA GLY A 347 20.75 18.14 5.86
C GLY A 347 19.25 18.04 5.64
N SER A 348 18.47 18.29 6.70
CA SER A 348 17.00 18.26 6.68
C SER A 348 16.41 19.34 5.75
N TYR A 349 15.22 19.07 5.23
CA TYR A 349 14.61 19.90 4.18
C TYR A 349 13.09 20.04 4.34
N TRP A 350 12.56 21.22 4.03
CA TRP A 350 11.10 21.46 3.99
C TRP A 350 10.52 21.21 2.60
N VAL A 351 9.89 20.06 2.41
CA VAL A 351 9.29 19.64 1.14
C VAL A 351 8.17 20.59 0.69
N ARG A 352 8.12 20.87 -0.61
CA ARG A 352 7.18 21.77 -1.29
C ARG A 352 6.18 20.97 -2.12
N PRO A 353 4.93 21.45 -2.29
CA PRO A 353 3.90 20.76 -3.07
C PRO A 353 4.35 20.40 -4.49
N GLU A 354 5.15 21.26 -5.13
CA GLU A 354 5.66 21.09 -6.49
C GLU A 354 6.54 19.85 -6.63
N GLN A 355 7.12 19.36 -5.54
CA GLN A 355 8.05 18.23 -5.50
C GLN A 355 7.33 16.90 -5.25
N THR A 356 6.03 16.96 -4.91
CA THR A 356 5.24 15.77 -4.64
C THR A 356 4.79 15.07 -5.92
N LEU A 357 4.38 13.81 -5.80
CA LEU A 357 3.84 13.00 -6.91
C LEU A 357 2.59 13.63 -7.59
N GLY A 358 2.01 14.69 -7.04
CA GLY A 358 0.90 15.43 -7.66
C GLY A 358 1.33 16.43 -8.74
N LEU A 359 2.60 16.85 -8.72
CA LEU A 359 3.16 17.87 -9.62
C LEU A 359 4.52 17.46 -10.21
N SER A 360 5.22 16.49 -9.63
CA SER A 360 6.49 16.00 -10.15
C SER A 360 6.42 14.51 -10.51
N PRO A 361 7.11 14.10 -11.58
CA PRO A 361 7.22 12.69 -11.92
C PRO A 361 7.96 11.94 -10.80
N ALA A 362 7.88 10.61 -10.85
CA ALA A 362 8.58 9.78 -9.89
C ALA A 362 10.07 9.69 -10.23
N ARG A 363 10.87 9.37 -9.20
CA ARG A 363 12.31 9.19 -9.31
C ARG A 363 12.68 8.10 -10.33
N PRO A 364 13.88 8.14 -10.91
CA PRO A 364 14.35 7.14 -11.86
C PRO A 364 14.34 5.73 -11.26
N TYR A 365 14.84 5.61 -10.03
CA TYR A 365 14.98 4.34 -9.33
C TYR A 365 13.64 3.78 -8.87
N LEU A 366 13.28 2.64 -9.45
CA LEU A 366 12.04 1.92 -9.22
C LEU A 366 12.34 0.55 -8.59
N PRO A 367 12.36 0.45 -7.25
CA PRO A 367 12.41 -0.85 -6.58
C PRO A 367 11.25 -1.72 -7.07
N THR A 368 11.60 -2.85 -7.68
CA THR A 368 10.67 -3.95 -7.98
C THR A 368 11.33 -5.25 -7.63
N GLY A 369 10.62 -6.14 -6.96
CA GLY A 369 11.25 -7.38 -6.54
C GLY A 369 10.48 -8.20 -5.55
N ASN A 370 11.17 -9.24 -5.08
CA ASN A 370 10.72 -10.07 -3.98
C ASN A 370 10.60 -9.23 -2.70
N GLU A 371 9.44 -9.28 -2.06
CA GLU A 371 9.15 -8.64 -0.77
C GLU A 371 8.92 -9.70 0.32
N MET A 372 9.43 -10.91 0.10
CA MET A 372 9.15 -12.04 0.97
C MET A 372 9.98 -11.95 2.24
N PRO A 373 9.35 -11.91 3.42
CA PRO A 373 10.09 -12.12 4.64
C PRO A 373 10.56 -13.59 4.72
N PRO A 374 11.54 -13.86 5.60
CA PRO A 374 11.95 -15.22 5.90
C PRO A 374 10.74 -16.08 6.31
N ILE A 375 10.67 -17.32 5.83
CA ILE A 375 9.61 -18.26 6.21
C ILE A 375 10.00 -18.93 7.53
N PRO A 376 9.15 -18.87 8.56
CA PRO A 376 9.45 -19.53 9.83
C PRO A 376 9.54 -21.06 9.68
N SER A 377 10.53 -21.65 10.36
CA SER A 377 10.77 -23.09 10.34
C SER A 377 11.07 -23.65 11.73
N PHE A 378 10.66 -24.90 11.93
CA PHE A 378 10.65 -25.53 13.25
C PHE A 378 11.50 -26.79 13.25
N THR A 379 12.22 -27.05 14.33
CA THR A 379 13.06 -28.24 14.46
C THR A 379 12.78 -29.01 15.74
N GLU A 380 12.81 -30.34 15.67
CA GLU A 380 12.73 -31.23 16.82
C GLU A 380 13.91 -32.19 16.81
N THR A 381 14.55 -32.42 17.96
CA THR A 381 15.61 -33.42 18.09
C THR A 381 15.08 -34.61 18.87
N ASP A 382 15.14 -35.80 18.27
CA ASP A 382 14.69 -37.01 18.96
C ASP A 382 15.71 -37.53 20.00
N SER A 383 15.33 -38.58 20.73
CA SER A 383 16.18 -39.21 21.75
C SER A 383 17.47 -39.84 21.22
N GLU A 384 17.57 -40.05 19.90
CA GLU A 384 18.76 -40.59 19.23
C GLU A 384 19.66 -39.47 18.68
N GLY A 385 19.26 -38.19 18.85
CA GLY A 385 19.98 -37.02 18.37
C GLY A 385 19.71 -36.66 16.91
N ARG A 386 18.67 -37.23 16.28
CA ARG A 386 18.28 -36.85 14.91
C ARG A 386 17.43 -35.59 14.94
N VAL A 387 17.77 -34.63 14.09
CA VAL A 387 17.02 -33.38 13.92
C VAL A 387 16.02 -33.53 12.78
N PHE A 388 14.76 -33.25 13.05
CA PHE A 388 13.68 -33.16 12.07
C PHE A 388 13.29 -31.69 11.90
N ALA A 389 13.25 -31.21 10.65
CA ALA A 389 12.80 -29.86 10.33
C ALA A 389 11.42 -29.89 9.66
N LYS A 390 10.51 -29.03 10.13
CA LYS A 390 9.25 -28.70 9.48
C LYS A 390 9.37 -27.30 8.90
N ILE A 391 9.34 -27.23 7.57
CA ILE A 391 9.25 -25.99 6.79
C ILE A 391 7.85 -25.87 6.19
N PHE A 392 7.39 -24.65 5.92
CA PHE A 392 6.26 -24.41 5.02
C PHE A 392 6.82 -24.18 3.62
N PRO A 393 6.96 -25.24 2.80
CA PRO A 393 7.61 -25.07 1.51
C PRO A 393 6.76 -24.15 0.63
N PRO A 394 7.35 -23.11 0.03
CA PRO A 394 6.64 -22.32 -0.95
C PRO A 394 6.30 -23.20 -2.16
N LEU A 395 5.10 -23.04 -2.68
CA LEU A 395 4.59 -23.73 -3.86
C LEU A 395 4.93 -22.95 -5.13
N PHE A 396 6.17 -22.44 -5.20
CA PHE A 396 6.62 -21.70 -6.37
C PHE A 396 6.43 -22.56 -7.64
N PRO A 397 6.03 -21.93 -8.76
CA PRO A 397 6.04 -22.58 -10.04
C PRO A 397 7.43 -23.20 -10.31
N LYS A 398 7.45 -24.51 -10.52
CA LYS A 398 8.68 -25.26 -10.83
C LYS A 398 9.33 -24.73 -12.11
N ASN A 399 10.67 -24.84 -12.24
CA ASN A 399 11.43 -24.41 -13.44
C ASN A 399 10.98 -25.05 -14.77
N ASN A 400 10.20 -26.13 -14.74
CA ASN A 400 9.61 -26.75 -15.93
C ASN A 400 8.20 -26.21 -16.26
N ASN A 401 7.71 -25.21 -15.55
CA ASN A 401 6.57 -24.41 -15.97
C ASN A 401 6.91 -23.63 -17.24
N ILE A 402 5.89 -23.43 -18.06
CA ILE A 402 6.02 -22.76 -19.36
C ILE A 402 6.27 -21.25 -19.17
N GLU A 403 5.72 -20.66 -18.10
CA GLU A 403 5.69 -19.20 -17.89
C GLU A 403 6.35 -18.77 -16.57
N PRO A 404 7.06 -17.61 -16.56
CA PRO A 404 7.72 -17.07 -15.37
C PRO A 404 6.73 -16.53 -14.34
N PHE A 405 7.22 -16.25 -13.13
CA PHE A 405 6.40 -15.65 -12.06
C PHE A 405 6.01 -14.19 -12.37
N VAL A 406 6.92 -13.43 -12.99
CA VAL A 406 6.71 -12.06 -13.43
C VAL A 406 7.14 -11.97 -14.89
N SER A 407 6.31 -11.30 -15.70
CA SER A 407 6.59 -11.10 -17.12
C SER A 407 6.25 -9.69 -17.57
N ASN A 408 6.90 -9.28 -18.67
CA ASN A 408 6.67 -8.00 -19.35
C ASN A 408 6.68 -6.79 -18.39
N VAL A 409 7.72 -6.68 -17.56
CA VAL A 409 7.92 -5.50 -16.72
C VAL A 409 8.40 -4.37 -17.60
N GLN A 410 7.62 -3.28 -17.63
CA GLN A 410 7.86 -2.11 -18.46
C GLN A 410 7.66 -0.85 -17.63
N THR A 411 8.45 0.18 -17.90
CA THR A 411 8.21 1.53 -17.39
C THR A 411 7.61 2.42 -18.48
N PHE A 412 7.11 3.58 -18.05
CA PHE A 412 6.58 4.61 -18.93
C PHE A 412 7.21 5.96 -18.61
N ASP A 413 7.36 6.78 -19.64
CA ASP A 413 7.90 8.12 -19.57
C ASP A 413 6.84 9.17 -19.93
N VAL A 414 7.29 10.42 -20.12
CA VAL A 414 6.45 11.56 -20.46
C VAL A 414 5.66 11.38 -21.78
N HIS A 415 6.09 10.49 -22.69
CA HIS A 415 5.37 10.23 -23.94
C HIS A 415 4.03 9.55 -23.69
N LEU A 416 3.96 8.60 -22.75
CA LEU A 416 2.68 8.02 -22.33
C LEU A 416 1.75 9.12 -21.81
N TYR A 417 2.24 9.93 -20.87
CA TYR A 417 1.43 10.98 -20.25
C TYR A 417 0.89 11.96 -21.30
N ASN A 418 1.75 12.46 -22.18
CA ASN A 418 1.39 13.43 -23.22
C ASN A 418 0.42 12.86 -24.26
N HIS A 419 0.52 11.57 -24.58
CA HIS A 419 -0.45 10.89 -25.44
C HIS A 419 -1.87 10.96 -24.87
N PHE A 420 -2.01 10.89 -23.55
CA PHE A 420 -3.31 10.96 -22.88
C PHE A 420 -3.80 12.40 -22.60
N VAL A 421 -2.98 13.44 -22.80
CA VAL A 421 -3.43 14.84 -22.58
C VAL A 421 -4.61 15.18 -23.49
N ASP A 422 -4.52 14.82 -24.77
CA ASP A 422 -5.59 15.07 -25.75
C ASP A 422 -6.81 14.15 -25.53
N VAL A 423 -6.60 12.98 -24.93
CA VAL A 423 -7.68 12.05 -24.57
C VAL A 423 -8.58 12.66 -23.49
N PHE A 424 -7.99 13.31 -22.49
CA PHE A 424 -8.74 13.90 -21.38
C PHE A 424 -9.12 15.38 -21.59
N ASN A 425 -8.72 16.00 -22.70
CA ASN A 425 -9.20 17.32 -23.11
C ASN A 425 -10.54 17.21 -23.87
N THR A 426 -11.57 17.92 -23.40
CA THR A 426 -13.00 17.56 -23.47
C THR A 426 -13.72 17.65 -24.82
N ASP A 427 -13.01 17.85 -25.95
CA ASP A 427 -13.66 18.04 -27.26
C ASP A 427 -13.59 16.82 -28.18
N ASN A 428 -12.91 15.75 -27.75
CA ASN A 428 -12.62 14.59 -28.58
C ASN A 428 -13.59 13.41 -28.35
N ASP A 429 -13.89 12.66 -29.43
CA ASP A 429 -14.64 11.40 -29.32
C ASP A 429 -13.73 10.29 -28.80
N LEU A 430 -13.85 9.98 -27.51
CA LEU A 430 -13.10 8.92 -26.82
C LEU A 430 -13.16 7.55 -27.52
N ARG A 431 -14.22 7.26 -28.29
CA ARG A 431 -14.35 5.99 -29.03
C ARG A 431 -13.38 5.86 -30.20
N THR A 432 -12.79 6.98 -30.62
CA THR A 432 -11.84 7.05 -31.73
C THR A 432 -10.40 7.25 -31.28
N MET A 433 -10.19 7.46 -29.98
CA MET A 433 -8.88 7.67 -29.39
C MET A 433 -8.17 6.34 -29.17
N ASN A 434 -6.86 6.33 -29.45
CA ASN A 434 -6.02 5.20 -29.06
C ASN A 434 -5.78 5.26 -27.55
N THR A 435 -6.37 4.34 -26.80
CA THR A 435 -6.17 4.24 -25.34
C THR A 435 -5.21 3.11 -24.96
N ASN A 436 -4.46 2.57 -25.93
CA ASN A 436 -3.51 1.49 -25.70
C ASN A 436 -2.17 2.04 -25.19
N PHE A 437 -1.60 1.36 -24.20
CA PHE A 437 -0.28 1.65 -23.63
C PHE A 437 0.87 0.97 -24.40
N GLY A 438 0.57 -0.05 -25.21
CA GLY A 438 1.57 -0.98 -25.74
C GLY A 438 2.69 -0.37 -26.59
N ASP A 439 2.47 0.81 -27.17
CA ASP A 439 3.48 1.52 -27.97
C ASP A 439 4.42 2.40 -27.12
N PHE A 440 4.16 2.52 -25.82
CA PHE A 440 4.90 3.41 -24.89
C PHE A 440 5.75 2.66 -23.86
N GLY A 441 5.61 1.34 -23.76
CA GLY A 441 6.33 0.55 -22.77
C GLY A 441 7.83 0.50 -23.05
N ILE A 442 8.64 0.88 -22.07
CA ILE A 442 10.10 0.73 -22.08
C ILE A 442 10.42 -0.53 -21.27
N PRO A 443 10.91 -1.61 -21.89
CA PRO A 443 11.21 -2.85 -21.17
C PRO A 443 12.30 -2.67 -20.12
N MET A 444 12.09 -3.22 -18.92
CA MET A 444 13.14 -3.34 -17.91
C MET A 444 14.02 -4.57 -18.18
N THR A 445 15.26 -4.55 -17.71
CA THR A 445 16.22 -5.64 -17.87
C THR A 445 16.72 -6.14 -16.53
N ILE A 446 17.24 -7.37 -16.49
CA ILE A 446 17.81 -7.97 -15.26
C ILE A 446 19.30 -7.65 -15.23
N GLU A 447 19.76 -6.93 -14.21
CA GLU A 447 21.18 -6.70 -13.95
C GLU A 447 21.70 -7.66 -12.88
N HIS A 448 22.58 -8.58 -13.26
CA HIS A 448 23.14 -9.56 -12.34
C HIS A 448 24.16 -8.94 -11.39
N ASN A 449 23.90 -9.04 -10.08
CA ASN A 449 24.89 -8.75 -9.05
C ASN A 449 26.04 -9.77 -9.12
N ASN A 450 27.16 -9.39 -9.74
CA ASN A 450 28.37 -10.22 -9.85
C ASN A 450 29.07 -10.48 -8.50
N HIS A 451 28.53 -10.02 -7.37
CA HIS A 451 29.15 -10.10 -6.05
C HIS A 451 28.83 -11.36 -5.24
N LEU A 452 28.03 -12.30 -5.76
CA LEU A 452 27.62 -13.52 -5.03
C LEU A 452 28.34 -14.80 -5.49
N TYR A 453 29.36 -14.70 -6.35
CA TYR A 453 30.18 -15.83 -6.79
C TYR A 453 31.70 -15.54 -6.69
N GLU A 454 32.17 -15.07 -5.53
CA GLU A 454 33.59 -15.19 -5.11
C GLU A 454 33.74 -16.02 -3.84
#